data_AF-A0A2L0UJC8-F1
#
_entry.id   AF-A0A2L0UJC8-F1
#
_cell.length_a   1.000
_cell.length_b   1.000
_cell.length_c   1.000
_cell.angle_alpha   90.00
_cell.angle_beta   90.00
_cell.angle_gamma   90.00
#
_symmetry.space_group_name_H-M   'P 1'
#
loop_
_entity.id
_entity.type
_entity.pdbx_description
1 polymer ?
#
loop_
_entity_poly.entity_id
_entity_poly.type
_entity_poly.pdbx_seq_one_letter_code
_entity_poly.pdbx_strand_id
1 'polypeptide(L)'
;MPAGRPQEDPQDHQQEVQQEVQSDQQPASSGGTPSADRSAEESSAGTPSADRSAEESSVGTPSPDEPSAGTPSAEESLVPWLEGLGPQASGDTLLHFRPSAGTSIDLTHAHPSGLAQLLAGRRTRLSTLLRDPVQYSAAKAAARALRAKIFELGTERGIDVGYLAAGTASWRAVDDSGRSETLNAPVLLTAVSLTVHPSQDDYELQITEQARMNPALVRHLRHHQGLQVDPAGIARLAYGTARFDPHPVLERMRALSEGVRGMSVEHRILVATFADLAGVTGDPALRSDHPILAALLAAATGEGETAPTLAAAADGLSFPPADEREPADELLVLDADRAQQD
;
A
#
# COMPACT_ATOMS: atom_id res chain seq x y z
N MET A 1 39.53 -26.26 55.23
CA MET A 1 38.35 -25.44 55.58
C MET A 1 37.92 -24.65 54.35
N PRO A 2 36.97 -25.14 53.53
CA PRO A 2 36.25 -24.30 52.57
C PRO A 2 34.80 -24.05 53.07
N ALA A 3 34.38 -22.80 53.04
CA ALA A 3 33.01 -22.37 53.36
C ALA A 3 32.10 -22.56 52.13
N GLY A 4 30.97 -23.24 52.33
CA GLY A 4 29.96 -23.50 51.30
C GLY A 4 29.13 -22.27 50.97
N ARG A 5 28.74 -22.16 49.69
CA ARG A 5 27.65 -21.28 49.23
C ARG A 5 26.33 -22.07 49.27
N PRO A 6 25.20 -21.47 49.66
CA PRO A 6 23.91 -22.12 49.56
C PRO A 6 23.42 -22.13 48.11
N GLN A 7 22.71 -23.20 47.77
CA GLN A 7 22.09 -23.49 46.48
C GLN A 7 20.62 -23.06 46.60
N GLU A 8 20.19 -22.06 45.83
CA GLU A 8 18.80 -21.59 45.78
C GLU A 8 17.96 -22.51 44.87
N ASP A 9 16.82 -22.96 45.38
CA ASP A 9 15.89 -23.88 44.74
C ASP A 9 15.03 -23.15 43.68
N PRO A 10 14.86 -23.70 42.46
CA PRO A 10 14.15 -23.02 41.36
C PRO A 10 12.61 -23.17 41.38
N GLN A 11 11.99 -23.47 42.53
CA GLN A 11 10.55 -23.75 42.61
C GLN A 11 9.68 -22.58 43.10
N ASP A 12 10.24 -21.55 43.74
CA ASP A 12 9.44 -20.42 44.28
C ASP A 12 9.06 -19.35 43.24
N HIS A 13 9.81 -19.22 42.13
CA HIS A 13 9.53 -18.18 41.12
C HIS A 13 8.35 -18.51 40.19
N GLN A 14 7.76 -19.70 40.26
CA GLN A 14 6.63 -20.10 39.40
C GLN A 14 5.25 -19.85 40.01
N GLN A 15 5.15 -19.52 41.31
CA GLN A 15 3.86 -19.22 41.96
C GLN A 15 3.52 -17.72 41.98
N GLU A 16 4.51 -16.82 41.99
CA GLU A 16 4.24 -15.37 42.01
C GLU A 16 3.78 -14.81 40.66
N VAL A 17 4.17 -15.43 39.53
CA VAL A 17 3.79 -14.96 38.17
C VAL A 17 2.37 -15.38 37.76
N GLN A 18 1.75 -16.35 38.47
CA GLN A 18 0.40 -16.84 38.14
C GLN A 18 -0.73 -16.05 38.81
N GLN A 19 -0.45 -15.15 39.75
CA GLN A 19 -1.46 -14.36 40.45
C GLN A 19 -1.73 -12.97 39.83
N GLU A 20 -0.87 -12.49 38.92
CA GLU A 20 -1.00 -11.15 38.34
C GLU A 20 -1.77 -11.12 37.00
N VAL A 21 -2.18 -12.27 36.45
CA VAL A 21 -2.87 -12.39 35.14
C VAL A 21 -4.39 -12.54 35.29
N GLN A 22 -4.94 -12.39 36.50
CA GLN A 22 -6.34 -12.69 36.79
C GLN A 22 -7.10 -11.49 37.38
N SER A 23 -6.99 -10.32 36.76
CA SER A 23 -7.66 -9.10 37.25
C SER A 23 -8.35 -8.23 36.21
N ASP A 24 -8.48 -8.64 34.94
CA ASP A 24 -9.08 -7.75 33.94
C ASP A 24 -9.88 -8.48 32.85
N GLN A 25 -10.97 -9.14 33.26
CA GLN A 25 -12.06 -9.51 32.36
C GLN A 25 -13.41 -9.41 33.09
N GLN A 26 -14.20 -8.39 32.78
CA GLN A 26 -15.61 -8.33 33.14
C GLN A 26 -16.44 -7.83 31.94
N PRO A 27 -17.51 -8.52 31.55
CA PRO A 27 -18.22 -8.27 30.29
C PRO A 27 -19.34 -7.23 30.47
N ALA A 28 -19.50 -6.33 29.49
CA ALA A 28 -20.64 -5.42 29.41
C ALA A 28 -21.83 -6.09 28.73
N SER A 29 -22.94 -6.12 29.46
CA SER A 29 -24.24 -6.67 29.07
C SER A 29 -25.06 -5.74 28.19
N SER A 30 -25.80 -6.37 27.29
CA SER A 30 -26.94 -5.93 26.49
C SER A 30 -28.04 -5.13 27.20
N GLY A 31 -28.70 -4.25 26.45
CA GLY A 31 -30.13 -3.94 26.60
C GLY A 31 -30.51 -2.46 26.52
N GLY A 32 -31.45 -2.11 25.63
CA GLY A 32 -32.30 -0.92 25.84
C GLY A 32 -32.61 -0.07 24.60
N THR A 33 -33.51 -0.53 23.75
CA THR A 33 -34.33 0.32 22.87
C THR A 33 -35.30 1.14 23.73
N PRO A 34 -35.65 2.37 23.32
CA PRO A 34 -37.03 2.80 23.47
C PRO A 34 -37.61 3.34 22.16
N SER A 35 -38.85 2.95 21.92
CA SER A 35 -39.76 3.49 20.91
C SER A 35 -40.95 4.12 21.64
N ALA A 36 -41.76 4.88 20.88
CA ALA A 36 -43.02 5.55 21.26
C ALA A 36 -42.84 6.88 22.02
N ASP A 37 -43.58 7.96 21.77
CA ASP A 37 -44.68 8.30 20.86
C ASP A 37 -45.02 9.77 21.17
N ARG A 38 -45.43 10.58 20.18
CA ARG A 38 -46.37 11.70 20.37
C ARG A 38 -46.74 12.38 19.05
N SER A 39 -48.05 12.31 18.83
CA SER A 39 -48.90 12.78 17.74
C SER A 39 -49.10 14.29 17.60
N ALA A 40 -49.87 14.61 16.54
CA ALA A 40 -50.69 15.80 16.24
C ALA A 40 -49.99 16.89 15.38
N GLU A 41 -50.31 16.99 14.09
CA GLU A 41 -51.49 17.70 13.52
C GLU A 41 -51.53 19.17 13.95
N GLU A 42 -51.28 20.09 13.01
CA GLU A 42 -52.33 20.98 12.50
C GLU A 42 -51.89 21.77 11.26
N SER A 43 -52.89 22.00 10.43
CA SER A 43 -52.88 22.54 9.09
C SER A 43 -53.22 24.04 9.10
N SER A 44 -52.86 24.71 8.00
CA SER A 44 -53.61 25.82 7.40
C SER A 44 -53.65 27.19 8.10
N ALA A 45 -52.97 28.16 7.48
CA ALA A 45 -53.51 29.48 7.05
C ALA A 45 -52.36 30.21 6.32
N GLY A 46 -52.48 30.89 5.20
CA GLY A 46 -53.60 31.51 4.51
C GLY A 46 -53.01 32.73 3.80
N THR A 47 -52.98 32.74 2.47
CA THR A 47 -52.72 33.93 1.64
C THR A 47 -54.05 34.68 1.49
N PRO A 48 -54.09 36.04 1.46
CA PRO A 48 -53.99 36.72 0.16
C PRO A 48 -53.31 38.11 0.14
N SER A 49 -52.72 38.38 -1.03
CA SER A 49 -52.55 39.61 -1.84
C SER A 49 -52.78 41.03 -1.28
N ALA A 50 -51.84 41.93 -1.61
CA ALA A 50 -51.98 43.05 -2.57
C ALA A 50 -50.79 44.04 -2.39
N ASP A 51 -49.86 44.12 -3.33
CA ASP A 51 -49.79 45.10 -4.45
C ASP A 51 -49.34 46.51 -4.04
N ARG A 52 -48.16 46.94 -4.56
CA ARG A 52 -47.83 48.30 -5.03
C ARG A 52 -46.39 48.41 -5.55
N SER A 53 -46.31 48.44 -6.88
CA SER A 53 -45.55 49.37 -7.74
C SER A 53 -44.06 49.68 -7.50
N ALA A 54 -43.26 49.17 -8.45
CA ALA A 54 -42.34 49.89 -9.35
C ALA A 54 -41.38 50.96 -8.79
N GLU A 55 -40.08 50.66 -8.87
CA GLU A 55 -39.03 51.65 -9.13
C GLU A 55 -37.98 51.05 -10.09
N GLU A 56 -37.86 51.66 -11.27
CA GLU A 56 -36.85 51.39 -12.30
C GLU A 56 -35.50 52.03 -11.95
N SER A 57 -34.44 51.47 -12.56
CA SER A 57 -33.14 52.09 -12.87
C SER A 57 -31.98 51.79 -11.90
N SER A 58 -31.13 50.83 -12.26
CA SER A 58 -29.99 51.12 -13.15
C SER A 58 -29.09 49.88 -13.29
N VAL A 59 -29.01 49.38 -14.52
CA VAL A 59 -28.02 48.39 -14.94
C VAL A 59 -26.67 49.11 -14.99
N GLY A 60 -25.82 48.84 -14.01
CA GLY A 60 -24.40 49.17 -14.08
C GLY A 60 -23.68 48.17 -14.97
N THR A 61 -23.22 48.64 -16.12
CA THR A 61 -22.27 47.95 -16.99
C THR A 61 -21.00 47.58 -16.20
N PRO A 62 -20.57 46.30 -16.13
CA PRO A 62 -19.26 45.99 -15.62
C PRO A 62 -18.22 46.31 -16.70
N SER A 63 -17.27 47.19 -16.35
CA SER A 63 -16.09 47.51 -17.15
C SER A 63 -15.24 46.24 -17.40
N PRO A 64 -14.77 45.99 -18.63
CA PRO A 64 -13.84 44.91 -18.91
C PRO A 64 -12.41 45.47 -18.80
N ASP A 65 -11.74 45.22 -17.68
CA ASP A 65 -10.27 45.14 -17.56
C ASP A 65 -9.90 44.92 -16.08
N GLU A 66 -10.29 43.75 -15.56
CA GLU A 66 -9.53 43.11 -14.49
C GLU A 66 -8.87 41.87 -15.10
N PRO A 67 -7.56 41.64 -14.90
CA PRO A 67 -6.95 40.41 -15.33
C PRO A 67 -7.63 39.30 -14.53
N SER A 68 -8.55 38.57 -15.18
CA SER A 68 -9.04 37.31 -14.67
C SER A 68 -7.80 36.48 -14.36
N ALA A 69 -7.50 36.32 -13.08
CA ALA A 69 -6.51 35.35 -12.62
C ALA A 69 -7.00 34.03 -13.20
N GLY A 70 -6.32 33.59 -14.26
CA GLY A 70 -6.79 32.50 -15.10
C GLY A 70 -7.12 31.31 -14.22
N THR A 71 -8.31 30.77 -14.41
CA THR A 71 -8.64 29.45 -13.88
C THR A 71 -7.49 28.52 -14.25
N PRO A 72 -6.82 27.90 -13.26
CA PRO A 72 -5.66 27.04 -13.54
C PRO A 72 -6.08 25.96 -14.54
N SER A 73 -5.24 25.71 -15.55
CA SER A 73 -5.54 24.68 -16.55
C SER A 73 -5.79 23.34 -15.87
N ALA A 74 -6.59 22.45 -16.47
CA ALA A 74 -6.82 21.10 -15.94
C ALA A 74 -5.51 20.33 -15.68
N GLU A 75 -4.46 20.62 -16.47
CA GLU A 75 -3.11 20.09 -16.25
C GLU A 75 -2.45 20.61 -14.97
N GLU A 76 -2.62 21.90 -14.66
CA GLU A 76 -2.02 22.55 -13.49
C GLU A 76 -2.74 22.14 -12.19
N SER A 77 -4.03 21.84 -12.29
CA SER A 77 -4.89 21.46 -11.16
C SER A 77 -4.84 19.96 -10.82
N LEU A 78 -4.45 19.09 -11.76
CA LEU A 78 -4.48 17.63 -11.57
C LEU A 78 -3.56 17.16 -10.44
N VAL A 79 -2.29 17.61 -10.42
CA VAL A 79 -1.31 17.17 -9.42
C VAL A 79 -1.71 17.63 -8.01
N PRO A 80 -2.03 18.92 -7.76
CA PRO A 80 -2.51 19.37 -6.45
C PRO A 80 -3.78 18.65 -6.00
N TRP A 81 -4.70 18.35 -6.93
CA TRP A 81 -5.90 17.58 -6.60
C TRP A 81 -5.56 16.16 -6.15
N LEU A 82 -4.68 15.45 -6.86
CA LEU A 82 -4.22 14.10 -6.49
C LEU A 82 -3.49 14.09 -5.14
N GLU A 83 -2.64 15.08 -4.88
CA GLU A 83 -1.97 15.26 -3.59
C GLU A 83 -2.97 15.56 -2.46
N GLY A 84 -4.06 16.27 -2.78
CA GLY A 84 -5.16 16.58 -1.88
C GLY A 84 -6.07 15.40 -1.53
N LEU A 85 -6.01 14.27 -2.26
CA LEU A 85 -6.80 13.06 -1.95
C LEU A 85 -6.36 12.37 -0.64
N GLY A 86 -5.33 12.88 0.02
CA GLY A 86 -4.83 12.40 1.31
C GLY A 86 -3.98 11.14 1.17
N PRO A 87 -3.36 10.68 2.27
CA PRO A 87 -2.48 9.52 2.24
C PRO A 87 -3.24 8.25 1.81
N GLN A 88 -2.91 7.72 0.63
CA GLN A 88 -3.69 6.66 -0.03
C GLN A 88 -3.58 5.25 0.60
N ALA A 89 -2.89 5.07 1.73
CA ALA A 89 -3.02 3.87 2.54
C ALA A 89 -2.41 4.05 3.94
N SER A 90 -2.98 3.37 4.92
CA SER A 90 -2.27 3.08 6.18
C SER A 90 -1.11 2.12 5.90
N GLY A 91 0.10 2.67 5.79
CA GLY A 91 1.36 1.93 5.80
C GLY A 91 2.13 2.00 4.49
N ASP A 92 2.97 3.03 4.34
CA ASP A 92 4.01 3.06 3.31
C ASP A 92 5.13 2.07 3.68
N THR A 93 5.02 0.84 3.18
CA THR A 93 6.04 -0.20 3.39
C THR A 93 7.28 0.01 2.53
N LEU A 94 7.31 1.00 1.63
CA LEU A 94 8.49 1.33 0.84
C LEU A 94 9.45 2.27 1.58
N LEU A 95 8.99 3.10 2.53
CA LEU A 95 9.84 3.94 3.36
C LEU A 95 9.80 3.61 4.86
N HIS A 96 8.71 3.01 5.35
CA HIS A 96 8.52 2.64 6.75
C HIS A 96 8.44 1.13 6.94
N PHE A 97 9.29 0.38 6.23
CA PHE A 97 9.29 -1.07 6.32
C PHE A 97 9.72 -1.53 7.72
N ARG A 98 8.86 -2.29 8.39
CA ARG A 98 9.15 -2.91 9.68
C ARG A 98 8.97 -4.43 9.58
N PRO A 99 10.06 -5.19 9.31
CA PRO A 99 10.01 -6.63 9.26
C PRO A 99 9.47 -7.21 10.57
N SER A 100 8.48 -8.09 10.48
CA SER A 100 7.94 -8.83 11.63
C SER A 100 7.66 -10.27 11.23
N ALA A 101 7.57 -11.16 12.21
CA ALA A 101 7.35 -12.59 11.98
C ALA A 101 6.02 -12.92 11.28
N GLY A 102 5.04 -12.00 11.26
CA GLY A 102 3.76 -12.19 10.57
C GLY A 102 3.66 -11.47 9.22
N THR A 103 4.55 -10.53 8.93
CA THR A 103 4.47 -9.64 7.75
C THR A 103 5.65 -9.78 6.80
N SER A 104 6.64 -10.60 7.15
CA SER A 104 7.82 -10.81 6.31
C SER A 104 8.45 -12.17 6.56
N ILE A 105 9.03 -12.76 5.52
CA ILE A 105 9.91 -13.93 5.60
C ILE A 105 11.36 -13.44 5.49
N ASP A 106 12.20 -13.78 6.47
CA ASP A 106 13.63 -13.47 6.43
C ASP A 106 14.43 -14.64 5.85
N LEU A 107 15.09 -14.39 4.71
CA LEU A 107 15.93 -15.33 3.98
C LEU A 107 17.42 -14.93 4.05
N THR A 108 17.78 -13.95 4.88
CA THR A 108 19.16 -13.44 4.99
C THR A 108 20.16 -14.52 5.38
N HIS A 109 19.72 -15.50 6.20
CA HIS A 109 20.51 -16.66 6.60
C HIS A 109 20.02 -17.97 5.97
N ALA A 110 19.36 -17.89 4.82
CA ALA A 110 18.92 -19.07 4.09
C ALA A 110 20.10 -19.95 3.65
N HIS A 111 19.82 -21.25 3.47
CA HIS A 111 20.79 -22.21 3.01
C HIS A 111 21.35 -21.82 1.62
N PRO A 112 22.68 -21.77 1.44
CA PRO A 112 23.30 -21.21 0.23
C PRO A 112 22.80 -21.83 -1.09
N SER A 113 22.65 -23.16 -1.14
CA SER A 113 22.15 -23.83 -2.35
C SER A 113 20.70 -23.48 -2.67
N GLY A 114 19.84 -23.31 -1.67
CA GLY A 114 18.44 -22.95 -1.89
C GLY A 114 18.33 -21.50 -2.33
N LEU A 115 19.08 -20.61 -1.68
CA LEU A 115 19.12 -19.20 -2.05
C LEU A 115 19.66 -19.02 -3.48
N ALA A 116 20.73 -19.75 -3.86
CA ALA A 116 21.26 -19.70 -5.22
C ALA A 116 20.26 -20.17 -6.28
N GLN A 117 19.40 -21.15 -5.97
CA GLN A 117 18.32 -21.59 -6.86
C GLN A 117 17.25 -20.50 -7.02
N LEU A 118 16.81 -19.91 -5.91
CA LEU A 118 15.83 -18.82 -5.91
C LEU A 118 16.34 -17.61 -6.70
N LEU A 119 17.58 -17.18 -6.45
CA LEU A 119 18.24 -16.07 -7.15
C LEU A 119 18.53 -16.38 -8.63
N ALA A 120 18.54 -17.65 -9.03
CA ALA A 120 18.57 -18.06 -10.43
C ALA A 120 17.17 -18.12 -11.07
N GLY A 121 16.12 -17.64 -10.39
CA GLY A 121 14.74 -17.62 -10.88
C GLY A 121 14.03 -18.99 -10.80
N ARG A 122 14.64 -19.98 -10.13
CA ARG A 122 14.01 -21.30 -9.97
C ARG A 122 12.99 -21.28 -8.85
N ARG A 123 11.90 -22.00 -9.06
CA ARG A 123 10.92 -22.28 -8.02
C ARG A 123 11.56 -23.11 -6.91
N THR A 124 11.53 -22.57 -5.69
CA THR A 124 12.30 -23.09 -4.56
C THR A 124 11.41 -23.22 -3.34
N ARG A 125 11.46 -24.39 -2.68
CA ARG A 125 10.69 -24.66 -1.46
C ARG A 125 11.25 -23.90 -0.25
N LEU A 126 10.36 -23.45 0.63
CA LEU A 126 10.73 -22.77 1.85
C LEU A 126 11.54 -23.66 2.79
N SER A 127 11.22 -24.97 2.85
CA SER A 127 12.01 -25.97 3.58
C SER A 127 13.43 -26.18 3.04
N THR A 128 13.67 -25.87 1.76
CA THR A 128 15.02 -25.93 1.16
C THR A 128 15.83 -24.68 1.47
N LEU A 129 15.15 -23.54 1.63
CA LEU A 129 15.75 -22.26 2.02
C LEU A 129 16.07 -22.22 3.51
N LEU A 130 15.15 -22.65 4.37
CA LEU A 130 15.27 -22.54 5.82
C LEU A 130 15.30 -23.94 6.44
N ARG A 131 16.50 -24.38 6.85
CA ARG A 131 16.71 -25.71 7.45
C ARG A 131 16.52 -25.74 8.97
N ASP A 132 16.63 -24.57 9.60
CA ASP A 132 16.38 -24.45 11.04
C ASP A 132 14.86 -24.57 11.30
N PRO A 133 14.40 -25.49 12.17
CA PRO A 133 12.98 -25.72 12.40
C PRO A 133 12.24 -24.50 12.96
N VAL A 134 12.90 -23.68 13.79
CA VAL A 134 12.29 -22.49 14.39
C VAL A 134 12.07 -21.44 13.31
N GLN A 135 13.10 -21.13 12.52
CA GLN A 135 13.00 -20.20 11.39
C GLN A 135 12.01 -20.69 10.34
N TYR A 136 12.02 -21.98 10.02
CA TYR A 136 11.07 -22.57 9.07
C TYR A 136 9.63 -22.45 9.55
N SER A 137 9.34 -22.75 10.82
CA SER A 137 7.97 -22.65 11.36
C SER A 137 7.45 -21.21 11.34
N ALA A 138 8.27 -20.24 11.72
CA ALA A 138 7.95 -18.82 11.65
C ALA A 138 7.72 -18.37 10.20
N ALA A 139 8.61 -18.75 9.28
CA ALA A 139 8.48 -18.43 7.87
C ALA A 139 7.25 -19.07 7.22
N LYS A 140 6.86 -20.29 7.62
CA LYS A 140 5.66 -20.97 7.15
C LYS A 140 4.39 -20.24 7.59
N ALA A 141 4.37 -19.72 8.82
CA ALA A 141 3.27 -18.88 9.32
C ALA A 141 3.22 -17.54 8.56
N ALA A 142 4.36 -16.88 8.37
CA ALA A 142 4.47 -15.65 7.58
C ALA A 142 4.03 -15.86 6.13
N ALA A 143 4.42 -16.98 5.51
CA ALA A 143 4.04 -17.33 4.14
C ALA A 143 2.52 -17.47 3.99
N ARG A 144 1.85 -18.09 4.96
CA ARG A 144 0.39 -18.19 4.98
C ARG A 144 -0.27 -16.81 5.01
N ALA A 145 0.19 -15.95 5.92
CA ALA A 145 -0.34 -14.59 6.09
C ALA A 145 -0.07 -13.71 4.86
N LEU A 146 1.16 -13.74 4.33
CA LEU A 146 1.55 -13.02 3.13
C LEU A 146 0.74 -13.46 1.92
N ARG A 147 0.57 -14.77 1.69
CA ARG A 147 -0.24 -15.27 0.57
C ARG A 147 -1.68 -14.78 0.66
N ALA A 148 -2.29 -14.82 1.85
CA ALA A 148 -3.64 -14.30 2.06
C ALA A 148 -3.70 -12.79 1.74
N LYS A 149 -2.70 -12.01 2.20
CA LYS A 149 -2.67 -10.56 1.97
C LYS A 149 -2.39 -10.17 0.53
N ILE A 150 -1.52 -10.90 -0.16
CA ILE A 150 -1.25 -10.74 -1.60
C ILE A 150 -2.53 -11.01 -2.39
N PHE A 151 -3.24 -12.10 -2.06
CA PHE A 151 -4.49 -12.44 -2.74
C PHE A 151 -5.60 -11.41 -2.49
N GLU A 152 -5.76 -10.95 -1.24
CA GLU A 152 -6.70 -9.88 -0.86
C GLU A 152 -6.43 -8.61 -1.66
N LEU A 153 -5.19 -8.10 -1.63
CA LEU A 153 -4.84 -6.84 -2.30
C LEU A 153 -4.87 -6.93 -3.82
N GLY A 154 -4.47 -8.08 -4.39
CA GLY A 154 -4.57 -8.32 -5.83
C GLY A 154 -6.02 -8.40 -6.31
N THR A 155 -6.88 -9.11 -5.58
CA THR A 155 -8.27 -9.36 -6.02
C THR A 155 -9.20 -8.19 -5.72
N GLU A 156 -9.12 -7.62 -4.52
CA GLU A 156 -10.05 -6.56 -4.09
C GLU A 156 -9.61 -5.18 -4.56
N ARG A 157 -8.31 -4.97 -4.80
CA ARG A 157 -7.75 -3.65 -5.12
C ARG A 157 -6.98 -3.60 -6.42
N GLY A 158 -6.71 -4.73 -7.07
CA GLY A 158 -5.90 -4.78 -8.29
C GLY A 158 -4.44 -4.41 -8.06
N ILE A 159 -3.92 -4.55 -6.83
CA ILE A 159 -2.56 -4.12 -6.49
C ILE A 159 -1.67 -5.35 -6.27
N ASP A 160 -0.68 -5.50 -7.14
CA ASP A 160 0.36 -6.51 -7.00
C ASP A 160 1.41 -6.10 -5.96
N VAL A 161 1.41 -6.81 -4.83
CA VAL A 161 2.23 -6.44 -3.66
C VAL A 161 3.29 -7.46 -3.27
N GLY A 162 3.35 -8.63 -3.89
CA GLY A 162 4.31 -9.67 -3.50
C GLY A 162 5.72 -9.41 -4.02
N TYR A 163 6.65 -8.97 -3.16
CA TYR A 163 8.05 -8.74 -3.56
C TYR A 163 9.06 -9.39 -2.62
N LEU A 164 10.19 -9.77 -3.22
CA LEU A 164 11.45 -9.98 -2.51
C LEU A 164 12.23 -8.67 -2.51
N ALA A 165 12.52 -8.19 -1.31
CA ALA A 165 13.42 -7.10 -1.03
C ALA A 165 14.86 -7.62 -0.87
N ALA A 166 15.78 -7.03 -1.62
CA ALA A 166 17.21 -7.29 -1.47
C ALA A 166 17.93 -6.02 -1.00
N GLY A 167 18.44 -6.09 0.21
CA GLY A 167 19.00 -4.99 0.97
C GLY A 167 17.96 -4.07 1.60
N THR A 168 18.34 -3.49 2.74
CA THR A 168 17.56 -2.45 3.44
C THR A 168 18.44 -1.26 3.70
N ALA A 169 17.90 -0.06 3.51
CA ALA A 169 18.53 1.20 3.84
C ALA A 169 17.77 1.84 5.00
N SER A 170 18.48 2.24 6.06
CA SER A 170 17.88 2.95 7.19
C SER A 170 18.58 4.28 7.44
N TRP A 171 17.83 5.33 7.75
CA TRP A 171 18.39 6.65 8.06
C TRP A 171 17.41 7.46 8.91
N ARG A 172 17.89 8.55 9.51
CA ARG A 172 17.02 9.50 10.19
C ARG A 172 16.56 10.58 9.22
N ALA A 173 15.26 10.82 9.18
CA ALA A 173 14.61 11.87 8.40
C ALA A 173 13.84 12.81 9.33
N VAL A 174 13.32 13.88 8.74
CA VAL A 174 12.39 14.79 9.37
C VAL A 174 11.11 14.76 8.54
N ASP A 175 9.98 14.45 9.17
CA ASP A 175 8.68 14.43 8.50
C ASP A 175 8.19 15.86 8.18
N ASP A 176 7.11 15.97 7.42
CA ASP A 176 6.55 17.28 7.02
C ASP A 176 6.08 18.13 8.22
N SER A 177 5.87 17.51 9.38
CA SER A 177 5.54 18.18 10.64
C SER A 177 6.76 18.63 11.45
N GLY A 178 7.98 18.43 10.92
CA GLY A 178 9.23 18.80 11.57
C GLY A 178 9.69 17.81 12.65
N ARG A 179 9.06 16.64 12.77
CA ARG A 179 9.45 15.63 13.76
C ARG A 179 10.51 14.71 13.19
N SER A 180 11.50 14.36 14.01
CA SER A 180 12.51 13.39 13.61
C SER A 180 11.93 11.98 13.64
N GLU A 181 12.15 11.23 12.57
CA GLU A 181 11.78 9.83 12.47
C GLU A 181 12.92 8.98 11.87
N THR A 182 12.79 7.67 11.98
CA THR A 182 13.70 6.71 11.34
C THR A 182 12.95 6.02 10.21
N LEU A 183 13.46 6.20 9.00
CA LEU A 183 12.99 5.52 7.80
C LEU A 183 13.78 4.21 7.63
N ASN A 184 13.11 3.21 7.09
CA ASN A 184 13.71 1.94 6.70
C ASN A 184 13.07 1.47 5.40
N ALA A 185 13.85 1.47 4.33
CA ALA A 185 13.39 1.22 2.98
C ALA A 185 14.12 0.01 2.38
N PRO A 186 13.41 -0.92 1.71
CA PRO A 186 14.05 -1.86 0.80
C PRO A 186 14.89 -1.12 -0.25
N VAL A 187 16.02 -1.67 -0.66
CA VAL A 187 16.86 -1.07 -1.71
C VAL A 187 16.42 -1.56 -3.09
N LEU A 188 16.41 -2.87 -3.29
CA LEU A 188 15.92 -3.53 -4.50
C LEU A 188 14.64 -4.30 -4.21
N LEU A 189 13.73 -4.31 -5.18
CA LEU A 189 12.48 -5.05 -5.16
C LEU A 189 12.37 -5.87 -6.44
N THR A 190 12.04 -7.15 -6.30
CA THR A 190 11.77 -8.05 -7.42
C THR A 190 10.48 -8.81 -7.14
N ALA A 191 9.57 -8.86 -8.11
CA ALA A 191 8.28 -9.53 -7.89
C ALA A 191 8.51 -11.02 -7.63
N VAL A 192 7.71 -11.58 -6.72
CA VAL A 192 7.76 -13.01 -6.40
C VAL A 192 6.37 -13.62 -6.37
N SER A 193 6.27 -14.83 -6.90
CA SER A 193 5.11 -15.69 -6.67
C SER A 193 5.32 -16.49 -5.39
N LEU A 194 4.30 -16.55 -4.54
CA LEU A 194 4.24 -17.38 -3.34
C LEU A 194 3.08 -18.35 -3.46
N THR A 195 3.39 -19.64 -3.64
CA THR A 195 2.40 -20.69 -3.88
C THR A 195 2.48 -21.80 -2.84
N VAL A 196 1.38 -22.51 -2.64
CA VAL A 196 1.37 -23.71 -1.78
C VAL A 196 1.95 -24.86 -2.57
N HIS A 197 2.89 -25.60 -1.98
CA HIS A 197 3.46 -26.79 -2.61
C HIS A 197 2.37 -27.87 -2.78
N PRO A 198 2.38 -28.72 -3.84
CA PRO A 198 1.36 -29.74 -4.07
C PRO A 198 1.07 -30.70 -2.91
N SER A 199 2.06 -31.00 -2.06
CA SER A 199 1.84 -31.81 -0.84
C SER A 199 1.15 -31.07 0.31
N GLN A 200 0.78 -29.79 0.13
CA GLN A 200 0.03 -28.95 1.09
C GLN A 200 0.75 -28.69 2.43
N ASP A 201 2.00 -29.10 2.58
CA ASP A 201 2.79 -29.00 3.82
C ASP A 201 3.93 -27.98 3.74
N ASP A 202 4.15 -27.35 2.57
CA ASP A 202 5.24 -26.41 2.32
C ASP A 202 4.78 -25.29 1.37
N TYR A 203 5.60 -24.26 1.21
CA TYR A 203 5.40 -23.16 0.27
C TYR A 203 6.56 -23.07 -0.72
N GLU A 204 6.26 -22.62 -1.94
CA GLU A 204 7.25 -22.36 -2.97
C GLU A 204 7.34 -20.87 -3.28
N LEU A 205 8.58 -20.38 -3.40
CA LEU A 205 8.92 -19.02 -3.84
C LEU A 205 9.56 -19.08 -5.22
N GLN A 206 9.22 -18.12 -6.08
CA GLN A 206 9.86 -17.93 -7.38
C GLN A 206 9.92 -16.44 -7.71
N ILE A 207 11.07 -15.97 -8.18
CA ILE A 207 11.22 -14.62 -8.73
C ILE A 207 10.58 -14.59 -10.12
N THR A 208 9.66 -13.66 -10.34
CA THR A 208 8.85 -13.58 -11.58
C THR A 208 9.26 -12.41 -12.48
N GLU A 209 9.89 -11.38 -11.93
CA GLU A 209 10.30 -10.18 -12.67
C GLU A 209 11.76 -9.81 -12.44
N GLN A 210 12.27 -8.85 -13.21
CA GLN A 210 13.57 -8.24 -12.94
C GLN A 210 13.49 -7.30 -11.74
N ALA A 211 14.58 -7.24 -10.98
CA ALA A 211 14.70 -6.36 -9.82
C ALA A 211 14.79 -4.91 -10.29
N ARG A 212 14.02 -4.05 -9.62
CA ARG A 212 14.09 -2.60 -9.73
C ARG A 212 14.50 -1.98 -8.40
N MET A 213 15.06 -0.78 -8.44
CA MET A 213 15.24 -0.01 -7.21
C MET A 213 13.88 0.37 -6.62
N ASN A 214 13.81 0.46 -5.29
CA ASN A 214 12.62 0.95 -4.61
C ASN A 214 12.29 2.38 -5.07
N PRO A 215 11.13 2.60 -5.72
CA PRO A 215 10.79 3.91 -6.29
C PRO A 215 10.59 4.99 -5.21
N ALA A 216 10.03 4.64 -4.04
CA ALA A 216 9.86 5.61 -2.96
C ALA A 216 11.21 6.03 -2.37
N LEU A 217 12.14 5.10 -2.20
CA LEU A 217 13.52 5.41 -1.79
C LEU A 217 14.19 6.38 -2.77
N VAL A 218 14.07 6.11 -4.08
CA VAL A 218 14.65 6.97 -5.12
C VAL A 218 14.04 8.36 -5.09
N ARG A 219 12.71 8.48 -4.98
CA ARG A 219 12.02 9.78 -4.85
C ARG A 219 12.49 10.52 -3.60
N HIS A 220 12.57 9.82 -2.45
CA HIS A 220 12.98 10.43 -1.19
C HIS A 220 14.43 10.93 -1.25
N LEU A 221 15.36 10.12 -1.76
CA LEU A 221 16.76 10.53 -1.93
C LEU A 221 16.90 11.75 -2.84
N ARG A 222 16.11 11.82 -3.92
CA ARG A 222 16.11 12.96 -4.84
C ARG A 222 15.58 14.23 -4.18
N HIS A 223 14.39 14.17 -3.58
CA HIS A 223 13.70 15.37 -3.08
C HIS A 223 14.26 15.88 -1.75
N HIS A 224 14.55 14.99 -0.80
CA HIS A 224 14.94 15.40 0.56
C HIS A 224 16.45 15.39 0.79
N GLN A 225 17.20 14.60 0.02
CA GLN A 225 18.66 14.49 0.20
C GLN A 225 19.45 15.11 -0.96
N GLY A 226 18.79 15.52 -2.06
CA GLY A 226 19.45 16.09 -3.24
C GLY A 226 20.32 15.08 -4.00
N LEU A 227 20.20 13.78 -3.73
CA LEU A 227 20.97 12.74 -4.40
C LEU A 227 20.32 12.40 -5.75
N GLN A 228 21.06 12.64 -6.83
CA GLN A 228 20.68 12.20 -8.16
C GLN A 228 21.13 10.75 -8.37
N VAL A 229 20.15 9.85 -8.47
CA VAL A 229 20.35 8.41 -8.60
C VAL A 229 19.83 7.99 -9.97
N ASP A 230 20.60 7.18 -10.72
CA ASP A 230 20.10 6.47 -11.91
C ASP A 230 19.56 5.10 -11.46
N PRO A 231 18.25 4.96 -11.21
CA PRO A 231 17.69 3.72 -10.66
C PRO A 231 17.86 2.53 -11.60
N ALA A 232 17.70 2.75 -12.91
CA ALA A 232 17.82 1.69 -13.90
C ALA A 232 19.28 1.26 -14.05
N GLY A 233 20.22 2.21 -14.10
CA GLY A 233 21.64 1.90 -14.16
C GLY A 233 22.17 1.14 -12.97
N ILE A 234 21.74 1.52 -11.76
CA ILE A 234 22.14 0.82 -10.54
C ILE A 234 21.50 -0.56 -10.46
N ALA A 235 20.20 -0.70 -10.76
CA ALA A 235 19.53 -2.01 -10.74
C ALA A 235 20.18 -3.01 -11.72
N ARG A 236 20.65 -2.55 -12.90
CA ARG A 236 21.35 -3.39 -13.87
C ARG A 236 22.63 -4.03 -13.32
N LEU A 237 23.28 -3.42 -12.32
CA LEU A 237 24.47 -4.01 -11.69
C LEU A 237 24.14 -5.37 -11.03
N ALA A 238 22.87 -5.62 -10.70
CA ALA A 238 22.44 -6.88 -10.12
C ALA A 238 22.51 -8.08 -11.08
N TYR A 239 22.65 -7.82 -12.38
CA TYR A 239 22.60 -8.82 -13.45
C TYR A 239 23.92 -8.92 -14.22
N GLY A 240 25.04 -8.54 -13.58
CA GLY A 240 26.38 -8.72 -14.16
C GLY A 240 26.79 -10.19 -14.36
N THR A 241 26.05 -11.13 -13.75
CA THR A 241 26.22 -12.58 -13.93
C THR A 241 24.90 -13.21 -14.38
N ALA A 242 24.92 -14.52 -14.68
CA ALA A 242 23.72 -15.25 -15.11
C ALA A 242 22.60 -15.37 -14.04
N ARG A 243 22.86 -14.97 -12.78
CA ARG A 243 21.90 -15.00 -11.68
C ARG A 243 21.71 -13.60 -11.11
N PHE A 244 20.56 -13.37 -10.46
CA PHE A 244 20.33 -12.14 -9.70
C PHE A 244 21.32 -12.09 -8.52
N ASP A 245 22.14 -11.04 -8.47
CA ASP A 245 23.10 -10.80 -7.39
C ASP A 245 22.94 -9.37 -6.87
N PRO A 246 22.35 -9.15 -5.69
CA PRO A 246 22.13 -7.80 -5.18
C PRO A 246 23.42 -7.11 -4.70
N HIS A 247 24.51 -7.85 -4.49
CA HIS A 247 25.70 -7.32 -3.82
C HIS A 247 26.32 -6.07 -4.49
N PRO A 248 26.51 -6.02 -5.82
CA PRO A 248 27.04 -4.83 -6.50
C PRO A 248 26.17 -3.59 -6.34
N VAL A 249 24.84 -3.78 -6.26
CA VAL A 249 23.89 -2.68 -6.03
C VAL A 249 24.03 -2.13 -4.63
N LEU A 250 24.13 -3.00 -3.62
CA LEU A 250 24.25 -2.58 -2.23
C LEU A 250 25.57 -1.84 -1.99
N GLU A 251 26.68 -2.29 -2.58
CA GLU A 251 27.96 -1.56 -2.54
C GLU A 251 27.86 -0.19 -3.21
N ARG A 252 27.20 -0.10 -4.38
CA ARG A 252 26.97 1.19 -5.03
C ARG A 252 26.12 2.12 -4.17
N MET A 253 25.09 1.60 -3.52
CA MET A 253 24.24 2.38 -2.63
C MET A 253 24.98 2.84 -1.38
N ARG A 254 25.83 1.99 -0.78
CA ARG A 254 26.71 2.40 0.34
C ARG A 254 27.57 3.60 -0.06
N ALA A 255 28.26 3.50 -1.19
CA ALA A 255 29.11 4.58 -1.69
C ALA A 255 28.34 5.88 -1.97
N LEU A 256 27.14 5.79 -2.56
CA LEU A 256 26.29 6.97 -2.80
C LEU A 256 25.76 7.58 -1.49
N SER A 257 25.48 6.74 -0.49
CA SER A 257 24.93 7.16 0.80
C SER A 257 25.95 7.73 1.79
N GLU A 258 27.26 7.73 1.49
CA GLU A 258 28.29 8.26 2.39
C GLU A 258 28.03 9.73 2.82
N GLY A 259 27.41 10.53 1.95
CA GLY A 259 27.04 11.91 2.24
C GLY A 259 25.73 12.08 3.05
N VAL A 260 24.93 11.02 3.21
CA VAL A 260 23.64 11.07 3.90
C VAL A 260 23.85 10.71 5.37
N ARG A 261 23.59 11.68 6.25
CA ARG A 261 23.88 11.53 7.70
C ARG A 261 23.14 10.34 8.30
N GLY A 262 23.91 9.36 8.78
CA GLY A 262 23.38 8.21 9.50
C GLY A 262 22.62 7.22 8.62
N MET A 263 22.79 7.29 7.29
CA MET A 263 22.27 6.28 6.40
C MET A 263 23.15 5.03 6.46
N SER A 264 22.53 3.88 6.69
CA SER A 264 23.16 2.56 6.65
C SER A 264 22.47 1.70 5.60
N VAL A 265 23.25 0.90 4.87
CA VAL A 265 22.73 -0.07 3.89
C VAL A 265 23.20 -1.47 4.29
N GLU A 266 22.23 -2.33 4.62
CA GLU A 266 22.45 -3.69 5.09
C GLU A 266 22.09 -4.71 4.02
N HIS A 267 22.79 -5.85 4.03
CA HIS A 267 22.43 -6.98 3.17
C HIS A 267 21.39 -7.84 3.89
N ARG A 268 20.12 -7.65 3.53
CA ARG A 268 18.98 -8.46 4.00
C ARG A 268 18.20 -8.99 2.81
N ILE A 269 17.72 -10.22 2.89
CA ILE A 269 16.85 -10.80 1.86
C ILE A 269 15.51 -11.08 2.51
N LEU A 270 14.49 -10.31 2.16
CA LEU A 270 13.19 -10.31 2.84
C LEU A 270 12.09 -10.51 1.82
N VAL A 271 11.09 -11.34 2.09
CA VAL A 271 9.87 -11.42 1.27
C VAL A 271 8.72 -10.81 2.06
N ALA A 272 8.05 -9.80 1.49
CA ALA A 272 6.95 -9.10 2.15
C ALA A 272 6.03 -8.43 1.13
N THR A 273 5.00 -7.73 1.63
CA THR A 273 4.09 -6.93 0.81
C THR A 273 4.55 -5.50 0.65
N PHE A 274 4.75 -5.06 -0.59
CA PHE A 274 5.17 -3.69 -0.93
C PHE A 274 4.26 -3.11 -2.01
N ALA A 275 3.76 -1.89 -1.78
CA ALA A 275 2.91 -1.18 -2.73
C ALA A 275 3.41 0.26 -2.88
N ASP A 276 3.61 0.71 -4.11
CA ASP A 276 3.90 2.13 -4.37
C ASP A 276 2.62 2.89 -4.67
N LEU A 277 2.01 3.44 -3.62
CA LEU A 277 0.77 4.23 -3.74
C LEU A 277 1.04 5.73 -3.84
N ALA A 278 2.23 6.17 -3.44
CA ALA A 278 2.66 7.57 -3.51
C ALA A 278 3.24 7.94 -4.89
N GLY A 279 3.50 6.96 -5.76
CA GLY A 279 4.04 7.17 -7.11
C GLY A 279 3.01 7.52 -8.18
N VAL A 280 1.72 7.59 -7.83
CA VAL A 280 0.62 7.72 -8.81
C VAL A 280 0.77 8.99 -9.65
N THR A 281 1.17 10.11 -9.07
CA THR A 281 1.30 11.42 -9.75
C THR A 281 2.21 11.43 -11.00
N GLY A 282 3.12 10.47 -11.14
CA GLY A 282 4.02 10.35 -12.30
C GLY A 282 3.56 9.35 -13.37
N ASP A 283 2.38 8.74 -13.22
CA ASP A 283 1.88 7.72 -14.14
C ASP A 283 1.44 8.37 -15.47
N PRO A 284 2.00 7.95 -16.64
CA PRO A 284 1.59 8.47 -17.94
C PRO A 284 0.12 8.21 -18.29
N ALA A 285 -0.57 7.30 -17.58
CA ALA A 285 -2.01 7.10 -17.70
C ALA A 285 -2.83 8.25 -17.11
N LEU A 286 -2.26 9.06 -16.20
CA LEU A 286 -2.92 10.24 -15.63
C LEU A 286 -2.85 11.41 -16.58
N ARG A 287 -3.81 11.45 -17.50
CA ARG A 287 -3.95 12.56 -18.43
C ARG A 287 -5.10 13.45 -18.01
N SER A 288 -4.84 14.74 -17.90
CA SER A 288 -5.85 15.77 -17.61
C SER A 288 -6.99 15.80 -18.63
N ASP A 289 -6.73 15.37 -19.87
CA ASP A 289 -7.71 15.28 -20.95
C ASP A 289 -8.56 13.99 -20.91
N HIS A 290 -8.28 13.07 -19.98
CA HIS A 290 -9.09 11.86 -19.83
C HIS A 290 -10.50 12.25 -19.35
N PRO A 291 -11.59 11.86 -20.06
CA PRO A 291 -12.94 12.36 -19.79
C PRO A 291 -13.39 12.19 -18.33
N ILE A 292 -13.04 11.05 -17.71
CA ILE A 292 -13.38 10.78 -16.31
C ILE A 292 -12.55 11.64 -15.36
N LEU A 293 -11.24 11.80 -15.62
CA LEU A 293 -10.37 12.58 -14.73
C LEU A 293 -10.71 14.08 -14.81
N ALA A 294 -10.97 14.59 -16.02
CA ALA A 294 -11.42 15.95 -16.25
C ALA A 294 -12.75 16.23 -15.50
N ALA A 295 -13.70 15.30 -15.57
CA ALA A 295 -14.99 15.43 -14.87
C ALA A 295 -14.82 15.40 -13.33
N LEU A 296 -13.98 14.51 -12.79
CA LEU A 296 -13.68 14.44 -11.36
C LEU A 296 -12.97 15.70 -10.86
N LEU A 297 -12.02 16.22 -11.65
CA LEU A 297 -11.27 17.43 -11.34
C LEU A 297 -12.19 18.66 -11.32
N ALA A 298 -13.03 18.83 -12.36
CA ALA A 298 -14.00 19.92 -12.44
C ALA A 298 -15.04 19.87 -11.31
N ALA A 299 -15.46 18.67 -10.89
CA ALA A 299 -16.32 18.47 -9.74
C ALA A 299 -15.64 18.90 -8.43
N ALA A 300 -14.34 18.59 -8.28
CA ALA A 300 -13.56 18.93 -7.09
C ALA A 300 -13.20 20.41 -6.98
N THR A 301 -12.98 21.12 -8.10
CA THR A 301 -12.69 22.56 -8.13
C THR A 301 -13.95 23.43 -8.07
N GLY A 302 -15.15 22.83 -8.13
CA GLY A 302 -16.42 23.56 -8.12
C GLY A 302 -16.74 24.24 -9.45
N GLU A 303 -16.07 23.86 -10.54
CA GLU A 303 -16.17 24.49 -11.87
C GLU A 303 -17.27 23.91 -12.76
N GLY A 304 -18.19 23.08 -12.25
CA GLY A 304 -19.35 22.73 -13.05
C GLY A 304 -20.48 21.99 -12.36
N GLU A 305 -21.68 22.18 -12.94
CA GLU A 305 -22.76 21.19 -12.99
C GLU A 305 -22.25 19.88 -13.63
N THR A 306 -21.40 19.14 -12.93
CA THR A 306 -20.67 17.97 -13.46
C THR A 306 -21.40 16.65 -13.24
N ALA A 307 -22.23 16.57 -12.19
CA ALA A 307 -23.13 15.44 -11.97
C ALA A 307 -24.05 15.11 -13.17
N PRO A 308 -24.71 16.08 -13.85
CA PRO A 308 -25.61 15.76 -14.96
C PRO A 308 -24.91 15.22 -16.20
N THR A 309 -23.67 15.60 -16.52
CA THR A 309 -22.97 15.09 -17.71
C THR A 309 -22.50 13.64 -17.54
N LEU A 310 -21.99 13.30 -16.35
CA LEU A 310 -21.61 11.92 -16.03
C LEU A 310 -22.85 11.02 -15.84
N ALA A 311 -23.91 11.55 -15.23
CA ALA A 311 -25.19 10.86 -15.11
C ALA A 311 -25.85 10.64 -16.48
N ALA A 312 -25.82 11.62 -17.39
CA ALA A 312 -26.30 11.47 -18.76
C ALA A 312 -25.45 10.48 -19.59
N ALA A 313 -24.15 10.32 -19.27
CA ALA A 313 -23.32 9.27 -19.86
C ALA A 313 -23.60 7.88 -19.25
N ALA A 314 -24.13 7.83 -18.03
CA ALA A 314 -24.63 6.60 -17.40
C ALA A 314 -26.04 6.24 -17.89
N ASP A 315 -26.84 7.22 -18.32
CA ASP A 315 -28.12 6.99 -18.99
C ASP A 315 -27.89 6.20 -20.30
N GLY A 316 -28.21 4.91 -20.26
CA GLY A 316 -27.98 3.96 -21.36
C GLY A 316 -27.01 2.82 -21.03
N LEU A 317 -26.22 2.96 -19.95
CA LEU A 317 -25.44 1.85 -19.37
C LEU A 317 -26.31 1.03 -18.42
N SER A 318 -27.39 0.45 -18.95
CA SER A 318 -28.17 -0.57 -18.24
C SER A 318 -27.61 -1.94 -18.62
N PHE A 319 -26.85 -2.54 -17.72
CA PHE A 319 -26.48 -3.94 -17.84
C PHE A 319 -27.59 -4.79 -17.22
N PRO A 320 -28.11 -5.82 -17.91
CA PRO A 320 -28.99 -6.79 -17.29
C PRO A 320 -28.32 -7.36 -16.03
N PRO A 321 -29.08 -7.79 -15.00
CA PRO A 321 -28.51 -8.57 -13.92
C PRO A 321 -27.80 -9.81 -14.49
N ALA A 322 -26.76 -10.30 -13.80
CA ALA A 322 -25.90 -11.37 -14.33
C ALA A 322 -26.71 -12.60 -14.80
N ASP A 323 -27.77 -12.96 -14.07
CA ASP A 323 -28.64 -14.09 -14.39
C ASP A 323 -29.51 -13.91 -15.66
N GLU A 324 -29.63 -12.68 -16.17
CA GLU A 324 -30.42 -12.33 -17.36
C GLU A 324 -29.56 -12.01 -18.59
N ARG A 325 -28.23 -12.11 -18.48
CA ARG A 325 -27.31 -11.93 -19.60
C ARG A 325 -27.22 -13.22 -20.40
N GLU A 326 -27.24 -13.11 -21.73
CA GLU A 326 -26.91 -14.28 -22.54
C GLU A 326 -25.39 -14.54 -22.45
N PRO A 327 -24.95 -15.80 -22.27
CA PRO A 327 -23.53 -16.13 -22.16
C PRO A 327 -22.67 -15.65 -23.35
N ALA A 328 -23.28 -15.45 -24.52
CA ALA A 328 -22.60 -14.94 -25.71
C ALA A 328 -22.31 -13.42 -25.65
N ASP A 329 -23.04 -12.68 -24.80
CA ASP A 329 -22.95 -11.23 -24.64
C ASP A 329 -22.12 -10.84 -23.40
N GLU A 330 -21.70 -11.81 -22.60
CA GLU A 330 -20.80 -11.59 -21.47
C GLU A 330 -19.37 -11.34 -21.94
N LEU A 331 -18.74 -10.28 -21.39
CA LEU A 331 -17.29 -10.12 -21.47
C LEU A 331 -16.65 -11.24 -20.64
N LEU A 332 -16.17 -12.27 -21.33
CA LEU A 332 -15.32 -13.30 -20.73
C LEU A 332 -14.08 -12.62 -20.15
N VAL A 333 -14.07 -12.41 -18.84
CA VAL A 333 -12.81 -12.30 -18.09
C VAL A 333 -12.14 -13.65 -18.33
N LEU A 334 -11.00 -13.63 -19.04
CA LEU A 334 -10.17 -14.77 -19.49
C LEU A 334 -10.59 -16.14 -18.94
N ASP A 335 -10.74 -17.12 -19.83
CA ASP A 335 -11.08 -18.51 -19.48
C ASP A 335 -10.51 -18.93 -18.12
N ALA A 336 -11.38 -19.40 -17.24
CA ALA A 336 -11.02 -19.94 -15.94
C ALA A 336 -9.82 -20.88 -16.12
N ASP A 337 -8.77 -20.70 -15.31
CA ASP A 337 -7.58 -21.51 -15.46
C ASP A 337 -7.93 -22.99 -15.23
N ARG A 338 -7.07 -23.89 -15.71
CA ARG A 338 -7.31 -25.34 -15.64
C ARG A 338 -7.53 -25.85 -14.21
N ALA A 339 -7.07 -25.13 -13.20
CA ALA A 339 -7.22 -25.50 -11.79
C ALA A 339 -8.55 -25.02 -11.19
N GLN A 340 -9.25 -24.09 -11.84
CA GLN A 340 -10.61 -23.65 -11.49
C GLN A 340 -11.70 -24.44 -12.22
N GLN A 341 -11.33 -25.24 -13.22
CA GLN A 341 -12.26 -26.09 -13.97
C GLN A 341 -12.44 -27.49 -13.36
N ASP A 342 -11.56 -27.89 -12.43
CA ASP A 342 -11.55 -29.20 -11.77
C ASP A 342 -12.15 -29.15 -10.34
#